data_AF-A0A924QRV3-F1
#
_entry.id   AF-A0A924QRV3-F1
#
_cell.length_a   1.000
_cell.length_b   1.000
_cell.length_c   1.000
_cell.angle_alpha   90.00
_cell.angle_beta   90.00
_cell.angle_gamma   90.00
#
_symmetry.space_group_name_H-M   'P 1'
#
loop_
_entity.id
_entity.type
_entity.pdbx_description
1 polymer ?
#
loop_
_entity_poly.entity_id
_entity_poly.type
_entity_poly.pdbx_seq_one_letter_code
_entity_poly.pdbx_strand_id
1 'polypeptide(L)'
;MSKQFNKIYFVLFSSILFALACSKESSFESGIGLGGLASGSLKDSVGNCQNIVIKGTYAVDTVLTDSNYVTVTATITSAGKYKIYTDTVNGFWFRDSAYVLIAGTQTFKLKGYGKPILPIASNFTVFFNTSYCLFSITPTGTGGTNGGGGTGVTAPSGDYFPISTNSSWTYDNTRLGDTVKYTCTNTYISGPISGQTYRLFITNQSDSLLYRKDSLQGNYYQYGAFFDSSTVFEYKFLDDKLPLNSFWETQEFQAISVGVTYNLKVRFTVDAKNVSYVINVNNIDSVFKIRQEVYQKQTGGLFSLLSAYTQYAYYAKKIGLVWTDYPNYTPAFSEKIRKWKIY
;
A
#
# COMPACT_ATOMS: atom_id res chain seq x y z
N MET A 1 3.44 47.87 -80.75
CA MET A 1 2.72 46.65 -80.32
C MET A 1 3.54 45.75 -79.36
N SER A 2 4.59 46.24 -78.69
CA SER A 2 5.57 45.39 -77.97
C SER A 2 5.56 45.47 -76.42
N LYS A 3 4.82 46.40 -75.81
CA LYS A 3 4.79 46.56 -74.34
C LYS A 3 3.74 45.69 -73.62
N GLN A 4 2.69 45.24 -74.33
CA GLN A 4 1.63 44.36 -73.79
C GLN A 4 2.11 42.90 -73.69
N PHE A 5 2.98 42.46 -74.60
CA PHE A 5 3.50 41.09 -74.63
C PHE A 5 4.38 40.77 -73.41
N ASN A 6 5.21 41.72 -72.95
CA ASN A 6 6.13 41.50 -71.83
C ASN A 6 5.43 41.40 -70.45
N LYS A 7 4.26 42.02 -70.29
CA LYS A 7 3.46 41.91 -69.05
C LYS A 7 2.77 40.55 -68.94
N ILE A 8 2.33 39.99 -70.06
CA ILE A 8 1.68 38.67 -70.09
C ILE A 8 2.69 37.56 -69.74
N TYR A 9 3.92 37.63 -70.24
CA TYR A 9 4.97 36.68 -69.85
C TYR A 9 5.38 36.82 -68.38
N PHE A 10 5.44 38.03 -67.82
CA PHE A 10 5.76 38.23 -66.41
C PHE A 10 4.65 37.71 -65.48
N VAL A 11 3.38 37.92 -65.86
CA VAL A 11 2.24 37.37 -65.11
C VAL A 11 2.19 35.84 -65.24
N LEU A 12 2.39 35.28 -66.44
CA LEU A 12 2.44 33.82 -66.66
C LEU A 12 3.59 33.16 -65.89
N PHE A 13 4.78 33.77 -65.89
CA PHE A 13 5.95 33.27 -65.16
C PHE A 13 5.77 33.36 -63.64
N SER A 14 5.11 34.42 -63.15
CA SER A 14 4.76 34.56 -61.73
C SER A 14 3.67 33.56 -61.31
N SER A 15 2.67 33.27 -62.15
CA SER A 15 1.66 32.25 -61.86
C SER A 15 2.19 30.81 -61.93
N ILE A 16 3.21 30.53 -62.75
CA ILE A 16 3.91 29.22 -62.78
C ILE A 16 4.78 29.04 -61.52
N LEU A 17 5.40 30.10 -61.01
CA LEU A 17 6.14 30.08 -59.74
C LEU A 17 5.22 29.89 -58.52
N PHE A 18 3.98 30.38 -58.56
CA PHE A 18 2.99 30.11 -57.51
C PHE A 18 2.37 28.69 -57.58
N ALA A 19 2.32 28.07 -58.77
CA ALA A 19 1.80 26.72 -58.95
C ALA A 19 2.82 25.61 -58.56
N LEU A 20 4.13 25.92 -58.57
CA LEU A 20 5.18 25.01 -58.12
C LEU A 20 5.46 25.08 -56.61
N ALA A 21 4.98 26.11 -55.91
CA ALA A 21 5.17 26.28 -54.48
C ALA A 21 4.16 25.50 -53.61
N CYS A 22 3.28 24.70 -54.21
CA CYS A 22 2.26 23.94 -53.48
C CYS A 22 2.20 22.45 -53.87
N SER A 23 3.33 21.86 -54.28
CA SER A 23 3.48 20.41 -54.16
C SER A 23 3.58 20.07 -52.67
N LYS A 24 2.49 19.59 -52.09
CA LYS A 24 2.47 18.99 -50.76
C LYS A 24 3.46 17.83 -50.77
N GLU A 25 4.64 18.03 -50.20
CA GLU A 25 5.63 16.97 -50.03
C GLU A 25 5.06 15.95 -49.04
N SER A 26 4.48 14.87 -49.55
CA SER A 26 4.25 13.68 -48.76
C SER A 26 5.62 13.03 -48.56
N SER A 27 6.28 13.36 -47.45
CA SER A 27 7.46 12.62 -47.00
C SER A 27 7.07 11.15 -46.86
N PHE A 28 7.81 10.29 -47.54
CA PHE A 28 7.69 8.86 -47.36
C PHE A 28 8.38 8.53 -46.03
N GLU A 29 7.63 8.61 -44.93
CA GLU A 29 8.05 8.16 -43.61
C GLU A 29 8.25 6.64 -43.68
N SER A 30 9.49 6.21 -43.91
CA SER A 30 9.90 4.85 -43.61
C SER A 30 9.51 4.60 -42.15
N GLY A 31 8.62 3.64 -41.89
CA GLY A 31 8.01 3.35 -40.58
C GLY A 31 8.98 2.84 -39.50
N ILE A 32 10.20 3.35 -39.48
CA ILE A 32 11.32 3.05 -38.61
C ILE A 32 12.00 4.39 -38.29
N GLY A 33 11.62 5.03 -37.19
CA GLY A 33 12.17 6.32 -36.76
C GLY A 33 11.15 7.25 -36.09
N LEU A 34 11.56 8.51 -35.90
CA LEU A 34 10.84 9.57 -35.17
C LEU A 34 9.46 9.95 -35.74
N GLY A 35 9.10 9.58 -36.97
CA GLY A 35 7.77 9.83 -37.53
C GLY A 35 6.82 8.62 -37.56
N GLY A 36 7.27 7.44 -37.13
CA GLY A 36 6.44 6.25 -36.95
C GLY A 36 5.74 6.20 -35.57
N LEU A 37 4.75 5.32 -35.42
CA LEU A 37 4.20 4.97 -34.11
C LEU A 37 5.14 4.01 -33.39
N ALA A 38 5.40 4.28 -32.11
CA ALA A 38 6.09 3.31 -31.27
C ALA A 38 5.24 2.03 -31.14
N SER A 39 5.93 0.90 -31.03
CA SER A 39 5.33 -0.41 -30.76
C SER A 39 6.02 -1.06 -29.56
N GLY A 40 5.26 -1.85 -28.81
CA GLY A 40 5.81 -2.61 -27.69
C GLY A 40 4.74 -3.30 -26.88
N SER A 41 5.12 -3.77 -25.70
CA SER A 41 4.23 -4.48 -24.78
C SER A 41 4.45 -4.05 -23.34
N LEU A 42 3.33 -3.91 -22.60
CA LEU A 42 3.33 -3.75 -21.14
C LEU A 42 3.59 -5.07 -20.41
N LYS A 43 3.66 -6.19 -21.13
CA LYS A 43 3.84 -7.53 -20.59
C LYS A 43 5.26 -8.04 -20.82
N ASP A 44 5.71 -8.94 -19.96
CA ASP A 44 6.94 -9.71 -20.14
C ASP A 44 6.77 -10.83 -21.19
N SER A 45 7.82 -11.59 -21.44
CA SER A 45 7.82 -12.70 -22.40
C SER A 45 6.88 -13.86 -22.03
N VAL A 46 6.41 -13.92 -20.79
CA VAL A 46 5.52 -14.96 -20.26
C VAL A 46 4.07 -14.46 -20.14
N GLY A 47 3.81 -13.20 -20.50
CA GLY A 47 2.48 -12.59 -20.51
C GLY A 47 2.07 -11.88 -19.21
N ASN A 48 2.97 -11.76 -18.22
CA ASN A 48 2.69 -11.02 -16.99
C ASN A 48 2.88 -9.53 -17.21
N CYS A 49 2.10 -8.71 -16.51
CA CYS A 49 2.33 -7.26 -16.51
C CYS A 49 3.67 -6.91 -15.90
N GLN A 50 4.43 -6.08 -16.60
CA GLN A 50 5.66 -5.49 -16.08
C GLN A 50 5.34 -4.49 -14.96
N ASN A 51 6.39 -3.94 -14.36
CA ASN A 51 6.29 -3.12 -13.16
C ASN A 51 5.38 -1.89 -13.35
N ILE A 52 4.41 -1.72 -12.46
CA ILE A 52 3.53 -0.55 -12.35
C ILE A 52 3.65 0.00 -10.93
N VAL A 53 4.03 1.27 -10.78
CA VAL A 53 4.19 1.92 -9.48
C VAL A 53 3.35 3.19 -9.41
N ILE A 54 2.49 3.27 -8.40
CA ILE A 54 1.62 4.41 -8.16
C ILE A 54 2.35 5.43 -7.29
N LYS A 55 2.29 6.72 -7.66
CA LYS A 55 2.88 7.84 -6.91
C LYS A 55 1.84 8.94 -6.68
N GLY A 56 1.97 9.62 -5.54
CA GLY A 56 1.05 10.67 -5.10
C GLY A 56 -0.10 10.17 -4.23
N THR A 57 -0.85 11.12 -3.68
CA THR A 57 -2.00 10.87 -2.80
C THR A 57 -3.28 11.15 -3.56
N TYR A 58 -4.13 10.15 -3.70
CA TYR A 58 -5.40 10.24 -4.41
C TYR A 58 -6.50 10.40 -3.38
N ALA A 59 -7.03 11.61 -3.23
CA ALA A 59 -8.11 11.89 -2.27
C ALA A 59 -9.42 12.18 -3.00
N VAL A 60 -10.52 11.71 -2.44
CA VAL A 60 -11.87 12.01 -2.91
C VAL A 60 -12.05 13.52 -2.96
N ASP A 61 -12.74 13.97 -4.00
CA ASP A 61 -12.99 15.37 -4.36
C ASP A 61 -11.77 16.27 -4.51
N THR A 62 -10.55 15.70 -4.54
CA THR A 62 -9.32 16.46 -4.72
C THR A 62 -8.82 16.31 -6.16
N VAL A 63 -8.64 17.44 -6.84
CA VAL A 63 -8.10 17.47 -8.21
C VAL A 63 -6.67 16.96 -8.20
N LEU A 64 -6.37 16.03 -9.11
CA LEU A 64 -5.03 15.48 -9.26
C LEU A 64 -4.07 16.54 -9.78
N THR A 65 -2.85 16.52 -9.24
CA THR A 65 -1.74 17.41 -9.60
C THR A 65 -0.62 16.63 -10.26
N ASP A 66 0.47 17.30 -10.64
CA ASP A 66 1.67 16.67 -11.22
C ASP A 66 2.39 15.71 -10.25
N SER A 67 2.04 15.77 -8.96
CA SER A 67 2.50 14.81 -7.95
C SER A 67 1.74 13.48 -7.98
N ASN A 68 0.59 13.43 -8.66
CA ASN A 68 -0.24 12.26 -8.86
C ASN A 68 0.06 11.63 -10.22
N TYR A 69 0.83 10.56 -10.22
CA TYR A 69 1.20 9.87 -11.46
C TYR A 69 1.44 8.38 -11.23
N VAL A 70 1.48 7.61 -12.31
CA VAL A 70 1.81 6.20 -12.31
C VAL A 70 3.02 5.99 -13.21
N THR A 71 4.01 5.24 -12.75
CA THR A 71 5.11 4.79 -13.63
C THR A 71 4.83 3.40 -14.14
N VAL A 72 4.94 3.21 -15.45
CA VAL A 72 4.67 1.95 -16.14
C VAL A 72 5.90 1.53 -16.92
N THR A 73 6.34 0.29 -16.73
CA THR A 73 7.42 -0.31 -17.53
C THR A 73 6.85 -1.03 -18.73
N ALA A 74 7.47 -0.85 -19.91
CA ALA A 74 7.11 -1.54 -21.14
C ALA A 74 8.34 -1.88 -21.96
N THR A 75 8.30 -2.99 -22.70
CA THR A 75 9.33 -3.38 -23.66
C THR A 75 8.98 -2.82 -25.03
N ILE A 76 9.83 -1.93 -25.54
CA ILE A 76 9.66 -1.24 -26.82
C ILE A 76 10.33 -2.06 -27.92
N THR A 77 9.57 -2.44 -28.94
CA THR A 77 10.06 -3.12 -30.15
C THR A 77 10.41 -2.16 -31.27
N SER A 78 9.72 -1.02 -31.37
CA SER A 78 9.99 -0.02 -32.40
C SER A 78 9.93 1.39 -31.80
N ALA A 79 10.98 2.17 -32.07
CA ALA A 79 11.03 3.59 -31.72
C ALA A 79 9.97 4.39 -32.49
N GLY A 80 9.49 5.49 -31.91
CA GLY A 80 8.47 6.34 -32.52
C GLY A 80 7.63 7.11 -31.49
N LYS A 81 6.53 7.68 -31.94
CA LYS A 81 5.56 8.36 -31.09
C LYS A 81 4.72 7.35 -30.30
N TYR A 82 4.68 7.48 -28.98
CA TYR A 82 3.85 6.64 -28.13
C TYR A 82 2.66 7.41 -27.54
N LYS A 83 1.64 6.65 -27.15
CA LYS A 83 0.55 7.12 -26.29
C LYS A 83 0.21 5.98 -25.34
N ILE A 84 0.41 6.20 -24.05
CA ILE A 84 0.05 5.26 -22.99
C ILE A 84 -1.00 5.95 -22.13
N TYR A 85 -2.12 5.28 -21.89
CA TYR A 85 -3.26 5.89 -21.20
C TYR A 85 -4.10 4.85 -20.48
N THR A 86 -4.91 5.29 -19.54
CA THR A 86 -5.91 4.44 -18.88
C THR A 86 -7.32 4.78 -19.33
N ASP A 87 -8.27 3.91 -19.01
CA ASP A 87 -9.67 4.27 -18.88
C ASP A 87 -9.89 5.34 -17.78
N THR A 88 -11.06 5.97 -17.81
CA THR A 88 -11.51 6.87 -16.74
C THR A 88 -12.35 6.07 -15.75
N VAL A 89 -11.87 5.98 -14.52
CA VAL A 89 -12.52 5.21 -13.46
C VAL A 89 -12.65 6.12 -12.25
N ASN A 90 -13.84 6.14 -11.66
CA ASN A 90 -14.11 6.89 -10.44
C ASN A 90 -13.73 8.39 -10.53
N GLY A 91 -13.86 9.00 -11.72
CA GLY A 91 -13.64 10.43 -11.96
C GLY A 91 -12.21 10.86 -12.28
N PHE A 92 -11.25 9.94 -12.37
CA PHE A 92 -9.87 10.24 -12.72
C PHE A 92 -9.26 9.24 -13.70
N TRP A 93 -8.15 9.60 -14.33
CA TRP A 93 -7.44 8.79 -15.35
C TRP A 93 -5.97 9.21 -15.46
N PHE A 94 -5.17 8.40 -16.16
CA PHE A 94 -3.74 8.65 -16.37
C PHE A 94 -3.39 8.63 -17.86
N ARG A 95 -2.44 9.47 -18.29
CA ARG A 95 -1.90 9.42 -19.65
C ARG A 95 -0.52 10.05 -19.78
N ASP A 96 0.22 9.59 -20.78
CA ASP A 96 1.43 10.22 -21.30
C ASP A 96 1.55 9.98 -22.81
N SER A 97 2.22 10.89 -23.49
CA SER A 97 2.52 10.76 -24.91
C SER A 97 3.73 11.59 -25.29
N ALA A 98 4.75 10.95 -25.85
CA ALA A 98 5.93 11.61 -26.38
C ALA A 98 6.56 10.73 -27.46
N TYR A 99 7.88 10.79 -27.60
CA TYR A 99 8.67 9.95 -28.47
C TYR A 99 9.57 9.04 -27.65
N VAL A 100 9.73 7.80 -28.10
CA VAL A 100 10.77 6.89 -27.62
C VAL A 100 11.76 6.65 -28.76
N LEU A 101 13.04 6.86 -28.49
CA LEU A 101 14.07 6.88 -29.54
C LEU A 101 14.82 5.55 -29.67
N ILE A 102 14.68 4.67 -28.67
CA ILE A 102 15.46 3.43 -28.55
C ILE A 102 14.50 2.29 -28.16
N ALA A 103 14.68 1.14 -28.81
CA ALA A 103 14.02 -0.10 -28.42
C ALA A 103 14.58 -0.63 -27.08
N GLY A 104 13.84 -1.51 -26.42
CA GLY A 104 14.20 -2.08 -25.11
C GLY A 104 13.25 -1.69 -23.99
N THR A 105 13.60 -2.04 -22.76
CA THR A 105 12.75 -1.82 -21.58
C THR A 105 12.81 -0.36 -21.13
N GLN A 106 11.69 0.33 -21.22
CA GLN A 106 11.55 1.75 -20.87
C GLN A 106 10.51 1.93 -19.76
N THR A 107 10.66 2.99 -18.97
CA THR A 107 9.69 3.38 -17.93
C THR A 107 9.06 4.72 -18.27
N PHE A 108 7.73 4.76 -18.27
CA PHE A 108 6.92 5.90 -18.67
C PHE A 108 6.21 6.50 -17.47
N LYS A 109 6.10 7.83 -17.40
CA LYS A 109 5.45 8.55 -16.29
C LYS A 109 4.09 9.07 -16.73
N LEU A 110 3.03 8.35 -16.40
CA LEU A 110 1.66 8.73 -16.73
C LEU A 110 1.12 9.74 -15.72
N LYS A 111 0.94 10.99 -16.14
CA LYS A 111 0.34 12.04 -15.31
C LYS A 111 -1.15 11.75 -15.06
N GLY A 112 -1.60 11.93 -13.83
CA GLY A 112 -3.00 11.83 -13.43
C GLY A 112 -3.81 13.08 -13.74
N TYR A 113 -5.08 12.91 -14.07
CA TYR A 113 -6.05 13.96 -14.37
C TYR A 113 -7.40 13.64 -13.72
N GLY A 114 -8.22 14.67 -13.52
CA GLY A 114 -9.54 14.53 -12.89
C GLY A 114 -9.47 14.56 -11.37
N LYS A 115 -10.49 14.02 -10.70
CA LYS A 115 -10.55 13.89 -9.25
C LYS A 115 -11.29 12.61 -8.86
N PRO A 116 -10.82 11.85 -7.86
CA PRO A 116 -11.58 10.73 -7.34
C PRO A 116 -12.96 11.12 -6.79
N ILE A 117 -13.99 10.33 -7.07
CA ILE A 117 -15.38 10.61 -6.64
C ILE A 117 -15.75 9.83 -5.37
N LEU A 118 -15.38 8.55 -5.32
CA LEU A 118 -15.73 7.64 -4.22
C LEU A 118 -14.47 7.04 -3.58
N PRO A 119 -14.46 6.75 -2.27
CA PRO A 119 -13.32 6.13 -1.58
C PRO A 119 -13.30 4.61 -1.79
N ILE A 120 -13.47 4.16 -3.03
CA ILE A 120 -13.52 2.74 -3.42
C ILE A 120 -12.38 2.40 -4.38
N ALA A 121 -12.01 1.11 -4.43
CA ALA A 121 -10.98 0.64 -5.35
C ALA A 121 -11.34 0.99 -6.81
N SER A 122 -10.48 1.78 -7.44
CA SER A 122 -10.58 2.21 -8.83
C SER A 122 -9.62 1.34 -9.63
N ASN A 123 -10.18 0.34 -10.32
CA ASN A 123 -9.43 -0.61 -11.12
C ASN A 123 -9.24 -0.04 -12.52
N PHE A 124 -8.01 0.32 -12.85
CA PHE A 124 -7.65 0.90 -14.14
C PHE A 124 -7.12 -0.17 -15.08
N THR A 125 -7.45 -0.01 -16.36
CA THR A 125 -6.78 -0.69 -17.46
C THR A 125 -5.85 0.30 -18.14
N VAL A 126 -4.54 0.07 -18.09
CA VAL A 126 -3.55 0.82 -18.88
C VAL A 126 -3.37 0.17 -20.25
N PHE A 127 -3.34 0.99 -21.29
CA PHE A 127 -3.22 0.59 -22.69
C PHE A 127 -1.95 1.14 -23.31
N PHE A 128 -1.25 0.29 -24.06
CA PHE A 128 -0.19 0.67 -24.98
C PHE A 128 -0.26 -0.20 -26.24
N ASN A 129 -0.55 0.42 -27.39
CA ASN A 129 -0.92 -0.28 -28.62
C ASN A 129 -2.07 -1.28 -28.37
N THR A 130 -1.81 -2.59 -28.56
CA THR A 130 -2.75 -3.69 -28.28
C THR A 130 -2.49 -4.37 -26.93
N SER A 131 -1.43 -3.99 -26.22
CA SER A 131 -1.07 -4.52 -24.91
C SER A 131 -1.80 -3.75 -23.81
N TYR A 132 -2.26 -4.46 -22.79
CA TYR A 132 -2.95 -3.88 -21.65
C TYR A 132 -2.57 -4.56 -20.33
N CYS A 133 -2.65 -3.79 -19.26
CA CYS A 133 -2.38 -4.23 -17.89
C CYS A 133 -3.33 -3.59 -16.88
N LEU A 134 -3.55 -4.27 -15.76
CA LEU A 134 -4.46 -3.81 -14.71
C LEU A 134 -3.67 -3.32 -13.50
N PHE A 135 -4.14 -2.24 -12.88
CA PHE A 135 -3.70 -1.81 -11.56
C PHE A 135 -4.85 -1.17 -10.80
N SER A 136 -4.75 -1.08 -9.48
CA SER A 136 -5.81 -0.51 -8.65
C SER A 136 -5.29 0.65 -7.80
N ILE A 137 -6.04 1.74 -7.77
CA ILE A 137 -5.84 2.85 -6.84
C ILE A 137 -7.10 2.96 -5.99
N THR A 138 -6.94 2.98 -4.66
CA THR A 138 -8.06 3.23 -3.75
C THR A 138 -7.93 4.65 -3.20
N PRO A 139 -8.75 5.61 -3.67
CA PRO A 139 -8.72 6.98 -3.19
C PRO A 139 -9.07 7.07 -1.71
N THR A 140 -8.38 7.94 -0.97
CA THR A 140 -8.67 8.23 0.43
C THR A 140 -9.91 9.12 0.52
N GLY A 141 -10.82 8.89 1.47
CA GLY A 141 -11.99 9.74 1.68
C GLY A 141 -11.65 11.23 1.84
N THR A 142 -12.61 12.10 1.56
CA THR A 142 -12.49 13.56 1.64
C THR A 142 -12.09 13.94 3.07
N GLY A 143 -10.90 14.51 3.21
CA GLY A 143 -10.45 15.04 4.49
C GLY A 143 -11.29 16.25 4.88
N GLY A 144 -12.32 16.03 5.70
CA GLY A 144 -12.88 17.05 6.55
C GLY A 144 -11.76 17.61 7.41
N THR A 145 -11.45 18.88 7.19
CA THR A 145 -10.49 19.63 8.00
C THR A 145 -11.06 19.76 9.40
N ASN A 146 -10.39 19.20 10.40
CA ASN A 146 -10.33 19.76 11.75
C ASN A 146 -9.00 19.36 12.42
N GLY A 147 -8.41 20.34 13.09
CA GLY A 147 -6.99 20.44 13.44
C GLY A 147 -6.39 19.30 14.26
N GLY A 148 -5.13 19.00 13.94
CA GLY A 148 -4.22 18.18 14.75
C GLY A 148 -2.89 18.03 14.03
N GLY A 149 -1.95 18.94 14.27
CA GLY A 149 -0.67 19.05 13.56
C GLY A 149 0.16 17.77 13.55
N GLY A 150 0.44 17.29 12.34
CA GLY A 150 1.38 16.21 12.06
C GLY A 150 1.71 16.16 10.57
N THR A 151 2.73 16.91 10.15
CA THR A 151 3.30 16.80 8.80
C THR A 151 4.15 15.53 8.68
N GLY A 152 3.85 14.69 7.70
CA GLY A 152 4.79 13.71 7.17
C GLY A 152 4.21 12.33 6.89
N VAL A 153 4.08 12.06 5.59
CA VAL A 153 4.18 10.76 4.88
C VAL A 153 3.23 9.65 5.35
N THR A 154 2.18 9.39 4.59
CA THR A 154 1.22 8.31 4.86
C THR A 154 1.76 6.94 4.44
N ALA A 155 1.74 5.99 5.38
CA ALA A 155 1.88 4.56 5.10
C ALA A 155 1.05 4.09 3.91
N PRO A 156 1.53 3.07 3.18
CA PRO A 156 0.77 2.48 2.10
C PRO A 156 -0.47 1.78 2.67
N SER A 157 -1.60 2.07 2.04
CA SER A 157 -2.85 1.30 2.11
C SER A 157 -3.59 1.33 3.45
N GLY A 158 -4.83 0.84 3.43
CA GLY A 158 -5.62 0.65 4.64
C GLY A 158 -5.09 -0.49 5.53
N ASP A 159 -3.82 -0.39 5.92
CA ASP A 159 -3.09 -1.35 6.73
C ASP A 159 -3.48 -1.21 8.20
N TYR A 160 -3.79 -2.33 8.86
CA TYR A 160 -4.14 -2.34 10.29
C TYR A 160 -2.92 -2.52 11.20
N PHE A 161 -1.75 -2.86 10.65
CA PHE A 161 -0.50 -2.90 11.40
C PHE A 161 0.68 -2.51 10.48
N PRO A 162 0.90 -1.19 10.29
CA PRO A 162 1.99 -0.70 9.46
C PRO A 162 3.36 -1.15 9.99
N ILE A 163 4.22 -1.64 9.09
CA ILE A 163 5.61 -2.06 9.40
C ILE A 163 6.64 -1.24 8.61
N SER A 164 6.28 0.00 8.26
CA SER A 164 7.16 0.92 7.54
C SER A 164 8.23 1.51 8.45
N THR A 165 9.44 1.63 7.91
CA THR A 165 10.61 2.14 8.59
C THR A 165 10.34 3.49 9.27
N ASN A 166 10.81 3.62 10.51
CA ASN A 166 10.68 4.78 11.39
C ASN A 166 9.27 5.08 11.90
N SER A 167 8.25 4.29 11.54
CA SER A 167 6.93 4.41 12.14
C SER A 167 7.00 4.22 13.66
N SER A 168 6.22 4.99 14.41
CA SER A 168 6.26 4.97 15.87
C SER A 168 4.89 5.19 16.49
N TRP A 169 4.70 4.58 17.66
CA TRP A 169 3.49 4.63 18.46
C TRP A 169 3.90 4.93 19.90
N THR A 170 3.18 5.83 20.55
CA THR A 170 3.38 6.15 21.97
C THR A 170 2.06 5.96 22.68
N TYR A 171 2.05 5.15 23.71
CA TYR A 171 0.88 4.77 24.48
C TYR A 171 1.00 5.29 25.90
N ASP A 172 -0.11 5.77 26.47
CA ASP A 172 -0.23 5.93 27.92
C ASP A 172 -0.42 4.54 28.54
N ASN A 173 0.49 4.13 29.42
CA ASN A 173 0.46 2.83 30.09
C ASN A 173 0.05 3.03 31.56
N THR A 174 -1.14 2.53 31.91
CA THR A 174 -1.71 2.76 33.24
C THR A 174 -1.01 1.98 34.35
N ARG A 175 -0.26 0.91 34.03
CA ARG A 175 0.50 0.12 34.99
C ARG A 175 1.82 0.79 35.36
N LEU A 176 2.46 1.43 34.39
CA LEU A 176 3.70 2.19 34.61
C LEU A 176 3.44 3.59 35.14
N GLY A 177 2.23 4.13 34.92
CA GLY A 177 1.93 5.54 35.22
C GLY A 177 2.67 6.51 34.29
N ASP A 178 3.15 6.03 33.15
CA ASP A 178 3.96 6.77 32.17
C ASP A 178 3.66 6.25 30.75
N THR A 179 4.46 6.66 29.78
CA THR A 179 4.32 6.31 28.37
C THR A 179 5.31 5.25 27.91
N VAL A 180 4.84 4.37 27.02
CA VAL A 180 5.71 3.42 26.29
C VAL A 180 5.70 3.80 24.82
N LYS A 181 6.88 3.89 24.21
CA LYS A 181 7.06 4.20 22.80
C LYS A 181 7.63 3.01 22.06
N TYR A 182 6.94 2.60 21.00
CA TYR A 182 7.36 1.60 20.04
C TYR A 182 7.86 2.29 18.78
N THR A 183 8.96 1.80 18.22
CA THR A 183 9.53 2.32 16.96
C THR A 183 9.86 1.16 16.02
N CYS A 184 9.28 1.17 14.83
CA CYS A 184 9.66 0.31 13.73
C CYS A 184 11.01 0.79 13.18
N THR A 185 12.03 -0.05 13.25
CA THR A 185 13.39 0.28 12.78
C THR A 185 13.52 0.09 11.26
N ASN A 186 14.66 0.47 10.69
CA ASN A 186 15.01 0.07 9.31
C ASN A 186 15.58 -1.36 9.23
N THR A 187 15.71 -2.05 10.37
CA THR A 187 16.37 -3.34 10.45
C THR A 187 15.40 -4.45 10.11
N TYR A 188 15.86 -5.36 9.26
CA TYR A 188 15.23 -6.65 9.03
C TYR A 188 16.06 -7.75 9.69
N ILE A 189 15.38 -8.68 10.33
CA ILE A 189 15.98 -9.87 10.94
C ILE A 189 15.46 -11.09 10.16
N SER A 190 16.37 -11.79 9.51
CA SER A 190 16.10 -13.11 8.92
C SER A 190 16.31 -14.17 10.00
N GLY A 191 15.26 -14.92 10.33
CA GLY A 191 15.35 -15.98 11.33
C GLY A 191 15.77 -17.32 10.72
N PRO A 192 16.65 -18.11 11.36
CA PRO A 192 17.06 -19.42 10.86
C PRO A 192 15.97 -20.51 10.95
N ILE A 193 14.82 -20.26 11.59
CA ILE A 193 13.82 -21.30 11.95
C ILE A 193 12.55 -21.26 11.07
N SER A 194 12.24 -20.13 10.41
CA SER A 194 11.01 -20.01 9.59
C SER A 194 11.26 -19.67 8.11
N GLY A 195 12.49 -19.33 7.72
CA GLY A 195 12.79 -18.82 6.37
C GLY A 195 12.18 -17.44 6.07
N GLN A 196 11.43 -16.86 7.01
CA GLN A 196 10.77 -15.57 6.87
C GLN A 196 11.67 -14.42 7.35
N THR A 197 11.41 -13.24 6.79
CA THR A 197 12.08 -11.99 7.18
C THR A 197 11.14 -11.14 8.02
N TYR A 198 11.64 -10.65 9.15
CA TYR A 198 10.86 -9.86 10.12
C TYR A 198 11.41 -8.45 10.23
N ARG A 199 10.51 -7.51 10.51
CA ARG A 199 10.81 -6.14 10.88
C ARG A 199 11.07 -6.06 12.38
N LEU A 200 12.19 -5.43 12.75
CA LEU A 200 12.51 -5.14 14.16
C LEU A 200 11.78 -3.89 14.64
N PHE A 201 11.05 -4.04 15.74
CA PHE A 201 10.48 -2.97 16.54
C PHE A 201 11.25 -2.90 17.86
N ILE A 202 11.50 -1.68 18.34
CA ILE A 202 12.14 -1.44 19.64
C ILE A 202 11.25 -0.59 20.54
N THR A 203 11.34 -0.78 21.84
CA THR A 203 10.67 0.07 22.83
C THR A 203 11.63 1.02 23.53
N ASN A 204 11.13 2.12 24.11
CA ASN A 204 11.90 2.95 25.05
C ASN A 204 12.27 2.22 26.35
N GLN A 205 11.71 1.03 26.56
CA GLN A 205 12.06 0.11 27.66
C GLN A 205 13.19 -0.87 27.27
N SER A 206 13.79 -0.71 26.08
CA SER A 206 14.83 -1.58 25.53
C SER A 206 14.38 -2.99 25.14
N ASP A 207 13.08 -3.19 24.92
CA ASP A 207 12.57 -4.45 24.37
C ASP A 207 12.70 -4.49 22.85
N SER A 208 12.83 -5.70 22.31
CA SER A 208 12.87 -5.97 20.88
C SER A 208 11.73 -6.90 20.48
N LEU A 209 10.99 -6.52 19.45
CA LEU A 209 9.83 -7.26 18.94
C LEU A 209 9.97 -7.47 17.43
N LEU A 210 9.60 -8.64 16.94
CA LEU A 210 9.77 -9.03 15.54
C LEU A 210 8.40 -9.26 14.90
N TYR A 211 8.07 -8.43 13.91
CA TYR A 211 6.80 -8.49 13.21
C TYR A 211 7.00 -8.66 11.71
N ARG A 212 6.07 -9.34 11.05
CA ARG A 212 6.02 -9.32 9.58
C ARG A 212 4.59 -9.30 9.09
N LYS A 213 4.44 -8.87 7.84
CA LYS A 213 3.21 -9.01 7.07
C LYS A 213 3.49 -9.97 5.93
N ASP A 214 2.66 -10.98 5.79
CA ASP A 214 2.77 -11.94 4.70
C ASP A 214 2.47 -11.26 3.35
N SER A 215 3.26 -11.56 2.33
CA SER A 215 3.12 -10.97 1.00
C SER A 215 2.02 -11.62 0.16
N LEU A 216 1.64 -12.86 0.47
CA LEU A 216 0.62 -13.61 -0.27
C LEU A 216 -0.79 -13.28 0.23
N GLN A 217 -1.00 -13.47 1.54
CA GLN A 217 -2.30 -13.32 2.19
C GLN A 217 -2.42 -12.04 2.98
N GLY A 218 -1.38 -11.20 3.12
CA GLY A 218 -1.48 -9.93 3.84
C GLY A 218 -1.71 -10.06 5.35
N ASN A 219 -1.61 -11.27 5.91
CA ASN A 219 -1.80 -11.57 7.33
C ASN A 219 -0.61 -11.07 8.17
N TYR A 220 -0.84 -10.79 9.44
CA TYR A 220 0.16 -10.20 10.32
C TYR A 220 0.66 -11.20 11.35
N TYR A 221 1.99 -11.30 11.45
CA TYR A 221 2.67 -12.30 12.27
C TYR A 221 3.68 -11.65 13.21
N GLN A 222 3.83 -12.26 14.37
CA GLN A 222 4.87 -11.93 15.34
C GLN A 222 5.73 -13.17 15.55
N TYR A 223 7.04 -12.97 15.69
CA TYR A 223 7.97 -13.99 16.14
C TYR A 223 8.41 -13.66 17.57
N GLY A 224 8.02 -14.49 18.52
CA GLY A 224 8.22 -14.23 19.94
C GLY A 224 7.75 -15.38 20.81
N ALA A 225 8.00 -15.26 22.11
CA ALA A 225 7.39 -16.12 23.12
C ALA A 225 6.07 -15.51 23.61
N PHE A 226 5.18 -16.36 24.10
CA PHE A 226 4.06 -15.94 24.95
C PHE A 226 4.41 -16.18 26.41
N PHE A 227 4.02 -15.25 27.30
CA PHE A 227 4.28 -15.34 28.74
C PHE A 227 5.77 -15.54 29.01
N ASP A 228 6.10 -16.17 30.14
CA ASP A 228 7.46 -16.60 30.48
C ASP A 228 7.83 -17.94 29.81
N SER A 229 7.26 -18.25 28.64
CA SER A 229 7.64 -19.44 27.88
C SER A 229 9.05 -19.28 27.31
N SER A 230 9.87 -20.31 27.42
CA SER A 230 11.14 -20.41 26.69
C SER A 230 10.95 -20.75 25.21
N THR A 231 9.73 -21.09 24.80
CA THR A 231 9.41 -21.45 23.41
C THR A 231 9.12 -20.19 22.60
N VAL A 232 9.97 -19.91 21.62
CA VAL A 232 9.79 -18.82 20.66
C VAL A 232 9.31 -19.41 19.34
N PHE A 233 8.24 -18.85 18.79
CA PHE A 233 7.70 -19.29 17.51
C PHE A 233 6.98 -18.16 16.80
N GLU A 234 6.66 -18.38 15.54
CA GLU A 234 5.83 -17.48 14.77
C GLU A 234 4.34 -17.75 15.00
N TYR A 235 3.56 -16.70 15.22
CA TYR A 235 2.10 -16.78 15.28
C TYR A 235 1.43 -15.60 14.57
N LYS A 236 0.26 -15.89 13.99
CA LYS A 236 -0.63 -14.87 13.43
C LYS A 236 -1.33 -14.13 14.58
N PHE A 237 -1.16 -12.82 14.68
CA PHE A 237 -1.79 -12.01 15.74
C PHE A 237 -2.95 -11.15 15.21
N LEU A 238 -3.02 -10.93 13.90
CA LEU A 238 -4.12 -10.22 13.25
C LEU A 238 -4.40 -10.80 11.86
N ASP A 239 -5.69 -10.90 11.56
CA ASP A 239 -6.23 -11.23 10.24
C ASP A 239 -7.47 -10.35 10.01
N ASP A 240 -7.27 -9.22 9.32
CA ASP A 240 -8.27 -8.19 9.11
C ASP A 240 -9.33 -8.57 8.05
N LYS A 241 -9.13 -9.72 7.39
CA LYS A 241 -9.99 -10.24 6.33
C LYS A 241 -11.12 -11.09 6.90
N LEU A 242 -10.91 -11.71 8.06
CA LEU A 242 -11.91 -12.57 8.68
C LEU A 242 -13.21 -11.82 9.04
N PRO A 243 -14.37 -12.48 8.97
CA PRO A 243 -15.63 -11.91 9.43
C PRO A 243 -15.70 -11.85 10.96
N LEU A 244 -16.65 -11.05 11.47
CA LEU A 244 -16.94 -10.96 12.90
C LEU A 244 -17.18 -12.36 13.51
N ASN A 245 -16.74 -12.57 14.75
CA ASN A 245 -16.82 -13.82 15.51
C ASN A 245 -15.97 -14.99 14.97
N SER A 246 -15.24 -14.80 13.88
CA SER A 246 -14.25 -15.79 13.44
C SER A 246 -13.09 -15.86 14.42
N PHE A 247 -12.47 -17.03 14.53
CA PHE A 247 -11.31 -17.23 15.37
C PHE A 247 -10.25 -18.10 14.71
N TRP A 248 -9.02 -18.00 15.21
CA TRP A 248 -7.93 -18.90 14.91
C TRP A 248 -7.12 -19.18 16.17
N GLU A 249 -6.37 -20.28 16.16
CA GLU A 249 -5.55 -20.69 17.29
C GLU A 249 -4.09 -20.79 16.88
N THR A 250 -3.19 -20.55 17.84
CA THR A 250 -1.78 -20.89 17.68
C THR A 250 -1.59 -22.40 17.67
N GLN A 251 -0.40 -22.85 17.28
CA GLN A 251 0.07 -24.17 17.69
C GLN A 251 0.13 -24.29 19.22
N GLU A 252 0.13 -25.53 19.72
CA GLU A 252 0.39 -25.79 21.13
C GLU A 252 1.85 -25.48 21.47
N PHE A 253 2.08 -24.85 22.62
CA PHE A 253 3.41 -24.59 23.16
C PHE A 253 3.43 -24.85 24.66
N GLN A 254 4.62 -25.06 25.20
CA GLN A 254 4.77 -25.38 26.62
C GLN A 254 5.17 -24.15 27.44
N ALA A 255 4.65 -24.07 28.65
CA ALA A 255 5.16 -23.17 29.68
C ALA A 255 5.24 -23.91 31.02
N ILE A 256 6.15 -23.46 31.88
CA ILE A 256 6.35 -24.02 33.22
C ILE A 256 5.85 -23.00 34.23
N SER A 257 4.98 -23.42 35.14
CA SER A 257 4.53 -22.60 36.27
C SER A 257 4.71 -23.39 37.56
N VAL A 258 5.49 -22.83 38.50
CA VAL A 258 5.79 -23.45 39.80
C VAL A 258 6.26 -24.93 39.65
N GLY A 259 7.11 -25.20 38.66
CA GLY A 259 7.66 -26.54 38.40
C GLY A 259 6.74 -27.50 37.64
N VAL A 260 5.51 -27.09 37.29
CA VAL A 260 4.56 -27.91 36.52
C VAL A 260 4.54 -27.45 35.06
N THR A 261 4.64 -28.41 34.12
CA THR A 261 4.52 -28.15 32.68
C THR A 261 3.06 -28.15 32.25
N TYR A 262 2.67 -27.07 31.59
CA TYR A 262 1.37 -26.92 30.94
C TYR A 262 1.56 -26.87 29.43
N ASN A 263 0.59 -27.42 28.70
CA ASN A 263 0.44 -27.16 27.27
C ASN A 263 -0.57 -26.04 27.10
N LEU A 264 -0.19 -25.02 26.35
CA LEU A 264 -0.97 -23.82 26.12
C LEU A 264 -1.28 -23.67 24.64
N LYS A 265 -2.38 -23.01 24.36
CA LYS A 265 -2.66 -22.41 23.05
C LYS A 265 -3.36 -21.08 23.25
N VAL A 266 -3.18 -20.19 22.29
CA VAL A 266 -3.84 -18.89 22.29
C VAL A 266 -4.87 -18.86 21.17
N ARG A 267 -6.10 -18.49 21.51
CA ARG A 267 -7.18 -18.23 20.56
C ARG A 267 -7.31 -16.73 20.35
N PHE A 268 -7.33 -16.32 19.09
CA PHE A 268 -7.64 -14.97 18.68
C PHE A 268 -9.02 -14.95 18.02
N THR A 269 -9.89 -14.05 18.47
CA THR A 269 -11.27 -13.93 17.98
C THR A 269 -11.51 -12.51 17.49
N VAL A 270 -12.13 -12.36 16.31
CA VAL A 270 -12.61 -11.06 15.81
C VAL A 270 -13.82 -10.63 16.62
N ASP A 271 -13.60 -9.81 17.64
CA ASP A 271 -14.61 -9.37 18.62
C ASP A 271 -15.37 -8.13 18.13
N ALA A 272 -14.74 -7.30 17.29
CA ALA A 272 -15.38 -6.20 16.57
C ALA A 272 -14.65 -5.90 15.25
N LYS A 273 -15.40 -5.43 14.24
CA LYS A 273 -14.86 -5.07 12.92
C LYS A 273 -15.44 -3.75 12.45
N ASN A 274 -14.56 -2.83 12.03
CA ASN A 274 -14.91 -1.53 11.47
C ASN A 274 -15.75 -0.66 12.44
N VAL A 275 -15.37 -0.67 13.71
CA VAL A 275 -16.03 0.11 14.78
C VAL A 275 -15.23 1.37 15.09
N SER A 276 -15.90 2.43 15.54
CA SER A 276 -15.23 3.64 16.03
C SER A 276 -15.16 3.65 17.55
N TYR A 277 -14.04 4.08 18.10
CA TYR A 277 -13.81 4.22 19.54
C TYR A 277 -13.27 5.61 19.86
N VAL A 278 -13.67 6.15 20.99
CA VAL A 278 -13.01 7.32 21.59
C VAL A 278 -11.85 6.79 22.44
N ILE A 279 -10.62 7.00 21.98
CA ILE A 279 -9.40 6.58 22.68
C ILE A 279 -8.67 7.85 23.11
N ASN A 280 -8.55 8.04 24.42
CA ASN A 280 -8.17 9.31 25.02
C ASN A 280 -9.11 10.43 24.54
N VAL A 281 -8.60 11.40 23.80
CA VAL A 281 -9.40 12.51 23.21
C VAL A 281 -9.69 12.31 21.72
N ASN A 282 -9.17 11.25 21.11
CA ASN A 282 -9.26 11.03 19.66
C ASN A 282 -10.44 10.10 19.33
N ASN A 283 -11.23 10.47 18.34
CA ASN A 283 -12.16 9.54 17.71
C ASN A 283 -11.39 8.72 16.66
N ILE A 284 -11.20 7.43 16.93
CA ILE A 284 -10.47 6.51 16.07
C ILE A 284 -11.49 5.57 15.43
N ASP A 285 -11.68 5.72 14.12
CA ASP A 285 -12.56 4.88 13.32
C ASP A 285 -11.87 3.63 12.78
N SER A 286 -12.63 2.82 12.05
CA SER A 286 -12.10 1.66 11.31
C SER A 286 -11.27 0.74 12.20
N VAL A 287 -11.76 0.46 13.41
CA VAL A 287 -11.04 -0.37 14.40
C VAL A 287 -11.48 -1.83 14.29
N PHE A 288 -10.47 -2.69 14.28
CA PHE A 288 -10.55 -4.14 14.40
C PHE A 288 -10.18 -4.53 15.82
N LYS A 289 -11.12 -5.11 16.56
CA LYS A 289 -10.89 -5.56 17.94
C LYS A 289 -10.67 -7.06 17.93
N ILE A 290 -9.50 -7.49 18.38
CA ILE A 290 -9.14 -8.88 18.55
C ILE A 290 -9.15 -9.21 20.04
N ARG A 291 -10.00 -10.18 20.42
CA ARG A 291 -9.96 -10.78 21.74
C ARG A 291 -8.96 -11.93 21.73
N GLN A 292 -8.08 -11.97 22.71
CA GLN A 292 -7.09 -13.01 22.90
C GLN A 292 -7.39 -13.78 24.18
N GLU A 293 -7.54 -15.09 24.05
CA GLU A 293 -7.90 -16.02 25.12
C GLU A 293 -6.86 -17.13 25.22
N VAL A 294 -6.42 -17.44 26.43
CA VAL A 294 -5.36 -18.42 26.68
C VAL A 294 -6.00 -19.68 27.23
N TYR A 295 -5.75 -20.81 26.58
CA TYR A 295 -6.22 -22.10 27.05
C TYR A 295 -5.04 -22.91 27.55
N GLN A 296 -5.20 -23.55 28.71
CA GLN A 296 -4.20 -24.45 29.29
C GLN A 296 -4.75 -25.85 29.50
N LYS A 297 -3.87 -26.85 29.43
CA LYS A 297 -4.10 -28.21 29.93
C LYS A 297 -2.82 -28.75 30.57
N GLN A 298 -3.00 -29.64 31.54
CA GLN A 298 -1.92 -30.54 31.96
C GLN A 298 -1.83 -31.72 30.97
N THR A 299 -0.72 -32.45 30.98
CA THR A 299 -0.51 -33.64 30.13
C THR A 299 -1.68 -34.63 30.30
N GLY A 300 -2.34 -34.99 29.20
CA GLY A 300 -3.49 -35.89 29.19
C GLY A 300 -4.84 -35.26 29.59
N GLY A 301 -4.87 -33.97 29.96
CA GLY A 301 -6.08 -33.25 30.33
C GLY A 301 -6.78 -32.54 29.16
N LEU A 302 -7.95 -31.96 29.45
CA LEU A 302 -8.68 -31.09 28.52
C LEU A 302 -8.23 -29.63 28.66
N PHE A 303 -8.34 -28.87 27.56
CA PHE A 303 -8.10 -27.43 27.59
C PHE A 303 -9.17 -26.70 28.39
N SER A 304 -8.73 -25.79 29.25
CA SER A 304 -9.56 -24.89 30.04
C SER A 304 -9.10 -23.44 29.84
N LEU A 305 -10.04 -22.50 29.85
CA LEU A 305 -9.75 -21.07 29.68
C LEU A 305 -9.07 -20.51 30.94
N LEU A 306 -7.96 -19.84 30.74
CA LEU A 306 -7.30 -18.99 31.73
C LEU A 306 -7.88 -17.57 31.66
N SER A 307 -9.02 -17.35 32.30
CA SER A 307 -9.77 -16.08 32.21
C SER A 307 -8.96 -14.85 32.63
N ALA A 308 -8.05 -14.99 33.60
CA ALA A 308 -7.16 -13.92 34.07
C ALA A 308 -6.26 -13.32 32.96
N TYR A 309 -6.00 -14.08 31.90
CA TYR A 309 -5.14 -13.67 30.78
C TYR A 309 -5.93 -13.29 29.53
N THR A 310 -7.24 -13.09 29.65
CA THR A 310 -8.04 -12.57 28.53
C THR A 310 -7.70 -11.10 28.32
N GLN A 311 -7.28 -10.76 27.10
CA GLN A 311 -6.89 -9.41 26.72
C GLN A 311 -7.50 -9.02 25.38
N TYR A 312 -7.48 -7.72 25.08
CA TYR A 312 -8.02 -7.18 23.85
C TYR A 312 -6.99 -6.28 23.17
N ALA A 313 -6.79 -6.49 21.88
CA ALA A 313 -5.97 -5.63 21.05
C ALA A 313 -6.85 -4.94 19.99
N TYR A 314 -6.73 -3.63 19.87
CA TYR A 314 -7.52 -2.80 18.98
C TYR A 314 -6.58 -2.25 17.91
N TYR A 315 -6.81 -2.64 16.66
CA TYR A 315 -6.02 -2.22 15.52
C TYR A 315 -6.85 -1.25 14.68
N ALA A 316 -6.35 -0.03 14.48
CA ALA A 316 -7.01 0.95 13.63
C ALA A 316 -6.30 1.05 12.28
N LYS A 317 -7.11 1.12 11.22
CA LYS A 317 -6.61 1.26 9.85
C LYS A 317 -5.73 2.50 9.72
N LYS A 318 -4.58 2.38 9.05
CA LYS A 318 -3.54 3.41 8.84
C LYS A 318 -2.81 3.87 10.10
N ILE A 319 -3.18 3.38 11.27
CA ILE A 319 -2.51 3.71 12.52
C ILE A 319 -1.73 2.51 12.98
N GLY A 320 -2.36 1.36 13.20
CA GLY A 320 -1.73 0.21 13.86
C GLY A 320 -2.48 -0.18 15.12
N LEU A 321 -1.78 -0.79 16.08
CA LEU A 321 -2.30 -1.01 17.42
C LEU A 321 -2.59 0.35 18.08
N VAL A 322 -3.82 0.58 18.52
CA VAL A 322 -4.27 1.84 19.14
C VAL A 322 -4.67 1.69 20.59
N TRP A 323 -4.97 0.47 21.01
CA TRP A 323 -5.30 0.17 22.40
C TRP A 323 -5.02 -1.30 22.68
N THR A 324 -4.41 -1.57 23.83
CA THR A 324 -4.39 -2.90 24.43
C THR A 324 -5.04 -2.83 25.81
N ASP A 325 -5.93 -3.77 26.11
CA ASP A 325 -6.70 -3.79 27.36
C ASP A 325 -6.55 -5.14 28.07
N TYR A 326 -6.22 -5.08 29.36
CA TYR A 326 -5.99 -6.23 30.24
C TYR A 326 -6.96 -6.19 31.43
N PRO A 327 -8.28 -6.37 31.20
CA PRO A 327 -9.30 -6.11 32.21
C PRO A 327 -9.29 -7.11 33.37
N ASN A 328 -8.78 -8.32 33.14
CA ASN A 328 -8.78 -9.40 34.13
C ASN A 328 -7.44 -9.57 34.86
N TYR A 329 -6.43 -8.75 34.53
CA TYR A 329 -5.20 -8.68 35.30
C TYR A 329 -5.46 -7.98 36.65
N THR A 330 -4.63 -8.26 37.64
CA THR A 330 -4.74 -7.65 38.97
C THR A 330 -3.45 -6.90 39.33
N PRO A 331 -3.47 -5.55 39.37
CA PRO A 331 -4.56 -4.67 38.94
C PRO A 331 -4.74 -4.68 37.42
N ALA A 332 -5.96 -4.36 36.96
CA ALA A 332 -6.24 -4.22 35.54
C ALA A 332 -5.44 -3.05 34.98
N PHE A 333 -5.01 -3.17 33.73
CA PHE A 333 -4.25 -2.10 33.08
C PHE A 333 -4.52 -2.04 31.58
N SER A 334 -4.13 -0.93 30.98
CA SER A 334 -4.27 -0.72 29.55
C SER A 334 -3.14 0.13 28.99
N GLU A 335 -2.95 0.02 27.69
CA GLU A 335 -2.07 0.87 26.89
C GLU A 335 -2.90 1.56 25.82
N LYS A 336 -3.14 2.86 25.96
CA LYS A 336 -3.98 3.63 25.03
C LYS A 336 -3.12 4.57 24.19
N ILE A 337 -3.33 4.60 22.88
CA ILE A 337 -2.52 5.42 21.99
C ILE A 337 -2.67 6.90 22.35
N ARG A 338 -1.52 7.55 22.54
CA ARG A 338 -1.40 8.98 22.79
C ARG A 338 -0.97 9.73 21.54
N LYS A 339 0.01 9.17 20.83
CA LYS A 339 0.63 9.77 19.65
C LYS A 339 1.13 8.68 18.71
N TRP A 340 1.05 8.92 17.42
CA TRP A 340 1.64 8.05 16.42
C TRP A 340 2.27 8.86 15.29
N LYS A 341 3.19 8.24 14.57
CA LYS A 341 3.74 8.74 13.31
C LYS A 341 3.99 7.53 12.43
N ILE A 342 3.28 7.43 11.32
CA ILE A 342 3.42 6.33 10.37
C ILE A 342 4.06 6.89 9.10
N TYR A 343 4.89 6.12 8.40
CA TYR A 343 5.57 6.51 7.15
C TYR A 343 5.19 5.65 5.95
#